data_AF-A0A6N2TP71-F1
#
_entry.id   AF-A0A6N2TP71-F1
#
_cell.length_a   1.000
_cell.length_b   1.000
_cell.length_c   1.000
_cell.angle_alpha   90.00
_cell.angle_beta   90.00
_cell.angle_gamma   90.00
#
_symmetry.space_group_name_H-M   'P 1'
#
loop_
_entity.id
_entity.type
_entity.pdbx_description
1 polymer ?
#
loop_
_entity_poly.entity_id
_entity_poly.type
_entity_poly.pdbx_seq_one_letter_code
_entity_poly.pdbx_strand_id
1 'polypeptide(L)'
;MYDKIKLILYDLPTGYDWQTVLQRTVVKDYFANGTGGKGYWLGRRVIATETYVSFEGSLPKCLWGHNLKTLSLQQVKWLIMKLSKDLGVPMYKAVVESAEFAHNFSMTEPPIMYMQKLDAMKKFRPNEWNGTKYIEDEEVRCKFYDKIQEAKKKRELPKYGRENLPRNLLRYEVTFSTKGLNRLFGRDIVAEGSIGRAQPKTYQIQ
;
A
#
# COMPACT_ATOMS: atom_id res chain seq x y z
N MET A 1 -3.66 -4.91 8.93
CA MET A 1 -2.28 -4.49 9.14
C MET A 1 -1.65 -4.04 7.82
N TYR A 2 -1.31 -4.88 6.83
CA TYR A 2 -0.72 -4.39 5.56
C TYR A 2 -1.78 -3.99 4.53
N ASP A 3 -1.62 -2.82 3.89
CA ASP A 3 -2.52 -2.38 2.81
C ASP A 3 -1.75 -2.07 1.51
N LYS A 4 -1.10 -0.92 1.41
CA LYS A 4 -0.40 -0.48 0.19
C LYS A 4 1.11 -0.61 0.33
N ILE A 5 1.78 -0.94 -0.77
CA ILE A 5 3.25 -0.95 -0.84
C ILE A 5 3.72 -0.31 -2.15
N LYS A 6 4.90 0.30 -2.11
CA LYS A 6 5.69 0.66 -3.29
C LYS A 6 7.02 -0.10 -3.24
N LEU A 7 7.23 -0.95 -4.24
CA LEU A 7 8.43 -1.76 -4.41
C LEU A 7 9.22 -1.25 -5.62
N ILE A 8 10.54 -1.14 -5.51
CA ILE A 8 11.42 -0.87 -6.65
C ILE A 8 12.59 -1.85 -6.66
N LEU A 9 12.73 -2.59 -7.76
CA LEU A 9 13.84 -3.48 -8.05
C LEU A 9 14.85 -2.73 -8.92
N TYR A 10 16.00 -2.40 -8.31
CA TYR A 10 17.14 -1.79 -9.00
C TYR A 10 18.18 -2.82 -9.47
N ASP A 11 18.36 -3.92 -8.72
CA ASP A 11 19.25 -5.03 -9.06
C ASP A 11 18.60 -5.94 -10.11
N LEU A 12 18.69 -5.52 -11.37
CA LEU A 12 18.07 -6.18 -12.51
C LEU A 12 18.91 -7.41 -12.94
N PRO A 13 18.27 -8.54 -13.29
CA PRO A 13 18.99 -9.75 -13.67
C PRO A 13 19.75 -9.58 -14.99
N THR A 14 20.82 -10.36 -15.18
CA THR A 14 21.54 -10.43 -16.47
C THR A 14 20.58 -10.80 -17.61
N GLY A 15 20.64 -10.06 -18.72
CA GLY A 15 19.74 -10.25 -19.85
C GLY A 15 18.33 -9.69 -19.63
N TYR A 16 18.14 -8.82 -18.63
CA TYR A 16 16.89 -8.11 -18.40
C TYR A 16 16.41 -7.35 -19.64
N ASP A 17 15.14 -7.50 -19.96
CA ASP A 17 14.42 -6.74 -20.96
C ASP A 17 13.09 -6.23 -20.36
N TRP A 18 12.94 -4.92 -20.30
CA TRP A 18 11.75 -4.28 -19.75
C TRP A 18 10.49 -4.56 -20.60
N GLN A 19 10.65 -4.81 -21.91
CA GLN A 19 9.53 -5.13 -22.80
C GLN A 19 8.94 -6.49 -22.43
N THR A 20 9.78 -7.49 -22.18
CA THR A 20 9.37 -8.81 -21.69
C THR A 20 8.59 -8.71 -20.37
N VAL A 21 8.98 -7.82 -19.45
CA VAL A 21 8.19 -7.57 -18.23
C VAL A 21 6.81 -7.03 -18.56
N LEU A 22 6.71 -6.01 -19.43
CA LEU A 22 5.41 -5.43 -19.79
C LEU A 22 4.52 -6.38 -20.59
N GLN A 23 5.09 -7.28 -21.38
CA GLN A 23 4.34 -8.34 -22.07
C GLN A 23 3.62 -9.28 -21.10
N ARG A 24 4.12 -9.40 -19.86
CA ARG A 24 3.50 -10.19 -18.78
C ARG A 24 2.46 -9.40 -17.96
N THR A 25 2.23 -8.13 -18.29
CA THR A 25 1.21 -7.28 -17.65
C THR A 25 -0.02 -7.10 -18.54
N VAL A 26 -1.10 -6.57 -17.95
CA VAL A 26 -2.34 -6.22 -18.66
C VAL A 26 -2.34 -4.72 -18.94
N VAL A 27 -2.81 -4.32 -20.14
CA VAL A 27 -2.86 -2.92 -20.63
C VAL A 27 -1.50 -2.23 -20.53
N LYS A 28 -0.84 -2.00 -21.68
CA LYS A 28 0.52 -1.47 -21.71
C LYS A 28 0.59 -0.16 -22.49
N ASP A 29 1.28 0.81 -21.90
CA ASP A 29 1.63 2.08 -22.53
C ASP A 29 3.15 2.25 -22.46
N TYR A 30 3.76 2.60 -23.58
CA TYR A 30 5.19 2.84 -23.68
C TYR A 30 5.50 4.31 -23.45
N PHE A 31 6.65 4.59 -22.85
CA PHE A 31 7.14 5.96 -22.70
C PHE A 31 7.62 6.48 -24.06
N ALA A 32 7.37 7.75 -24.35
CA ALA A 32 7.69 8.36 -25.64
C ALA A 32 9.20 8.35 -25.97
N ASN A 33 10.04 8.32 -24.94
CA ASN A 33 11.50 8.25 -25.07
C ASN A 33 12.03 6.82 -25.32
N GLY A 34 11.16 5.80 -25.34
CA GLY A 34 11.54 4.41 -25.61
C GLY A 34 12.26 3.69 -24.47
N THR A 35 12.46 4.32 -23.30
CA THR A 35 13.28 3.74 -22.20
C THR A 35 12.46 2.94 -21.19
N GLY A 36 11.22 2.57 -21.52
CA GLY A 36 10.33 1.86 -20.63
C GLY A 36 8.85 1.99 -20.95
N GLY A 37 8.02 1.56 -20.00
CA GLY A 37 6.58 1.71 -20.05
C GLY A 37 5.90 1.33 -18.75
N LYS A 38 4.58 1.41 -18.78
CA LYS A 38 3.69 1.06 -17.65
C LYS A 38 2.69 -0.01 -18.08
N GLY A 39 2.33 -0.87 -17.14
CA GLY A 39 1.21 -1.78 -17.27
C GLY A 39 0.59 -2.14 -15.92
N TYR A 40 -0.26 -3.16 -15.89
CA TYR A 40 -0.98 -3.55 -14.69
C TYR A 40 -0.84 -5.03 -14.35
N TRP A 41 -0.49 -5.32 -13.10
CA TRP A 41 -0.55 -6.65 -12.50
C TRP A 41 -1.65 -6.68 -11.45
N LEU A 42 -2.65 -7.56 -11.63
CA LEU A 42 -3.83 -7.65 -10.77
C LEU A 42 -4.51 -6.27 -10.53
N GLY A 43 -4.59 -5.47 -11.59
CA GLY A 43 -5.18 -4.13 -11.56
C GLY A 43 -4.36 -3.06 -10.82
N ARG A 44 -3.08 -3.34 -10.52
CA ARG A 44 -2.16 -2.39 -9.86
C ARG A 44 -0.95 -2.10 -10.74
N ARG A 45 -0.43 -0.89 -10.60
CA ARG A 45 0.55 -0.32 -11.53
C ARG A 45 1.88 -1.04 -11.42
N VAL A 46 2.41 -1.42 -12.57
CA VAL A 46 3.80 -1.85 -12.78
C VAL A 46 4.45 -0.85 -13.73
N ILE A 47 5.66 -0.44 -13.43
CA ILE A 47 6.51 0.33 -14.37
C ILE A 47 7.77 -0.49 -14.59
N ALA A 48 8.14 -0.70 -15.84
CA ALA A 48 9.40 -1.35 -16.21
C ALA A 48 10.17 -0.39 -17.10
N THR A 49 11.43 -0.15 -16.76
CA THR A 49 12.35 0.72 -17.50
C THR A 49 13.68 0.01 -17.65
N GLU A 50 14.59 0.59 -18.43
CA GLU A 50 15.96 0.09 -18.55
C GLU A 50 16.71 -0.01 -17.20
N THR A 51 16.30 0.75 -16.18
CA THR A 51 17.05 0.86 -14.92
C THR A 51 16.32 0.30 -13.70
N TYR A 52 15.01 0.05 -13.79
CA TYR A 52 14.26 -0.53 -12.69
C TYR A 52 12.93 -1.16 -13.10
N VAL A 53 12.42 -2.05 -12.24
CA VAL A 53 11.02 -2.47 -12.23
C VAL A 53 10.36 -2.02 -10.92
N SER A 54 9.22 -1.36 -11.00
CA SER A 54 8.46 -0.95 -9.81
C SER A 54 7.05 -1.53 -9.81
N PHE A 55 6.55 -1.77 -8.60
CA PHE A 55 5.17 -2.12 -8.34
C PHE A 55 4.60 -1.18 -7.27
N GLU A 56 3.42 -0.63 -7.51
CA GLU A 56 2.72 0.17 -6.52
C GLU A 56 1.23 -0.19 -6.45
N GLY A 57 0.77 -0.61 -5.28
CA GLY A 57 -0.63 -1.00 -5.13
C GLY A 57 -1.03 -1.51 -3.74
N SER A 58 -2.35 -1.57 -3.53
CA SER A 58 -2.96 -2.22 -2.36
C SER A 58 -2.94 -3.73 -2.56
N LEU A 59 -2.20 -4.42 -1.70
CA LEU A 59 -2.04 -5.87 -1.68
C LEU A 59 -3.37 -6.59 -1.39
N PRO A 60 -4.21 -6.17 -0.41
CA PRO A 60 -5.55 -6.74 -0.23
C PRO A 60 -6.39 -6.70 -1.51
N LYS A 61 -6.32 -5.60 -2.28
CA LYS A 61 -7.08 -5.51 -3.52
C LYS A 61 -6.54 -6.40 -4.64
N CYS A 62 -5.25 -6.73 -4.66
CA CYS A 62 -4.73 -7.74 -5.58
C CYS A 62 -5.32 -9.12 -5.30
N LEU A 63 -5.56 -9.45 -4.03
CA LEU A 63 -6.08 -10.76 -3.62
C LEU A 63 -7.61 -10.85 -3.64
N TRP A 64 -8.30 -9.80 -3.21
CA TRP A 64 -9.75 -9.81 -2.96
C TRP A 64 -10.55 -8.79 -3.77
N GLY A 65 -9.90 -7.91 -4.53
CA GLY A 65 -10.57 -6.81 -5.24
C GLY A 65 -11.01 -5.64 -4.34
N HIS A 66 -10.89 -5.76 -3.01
CA HIS A 66 -11.22 -4.73 -2.03
C HIS A 66 -10.22 -4.74 -0.86
N ASN A 67 -10.15 -3.65 -0.07
CA ASN A 67 -9.26 -3.55 1.10
C ASN A 67 -10.00 -3.51 2.45
N LEU A 68 -11.25 -3.98 2.52
CA LEU A 68 -11.99 -4.09 3.78
C LEU A 68 -11.45 -5.17 4.73
N LYS A 69 -10.78 -6.18 4.19
CA LYS A 69 -10.02 -7.17 4.94
C LYS A 69 -8.54 -6.83 4.86
N THR A 70 -7.76 -7.27 5.85
CA THR A 70 -6.31 -7.07 5.86
C THR A 70 -5.58 -8.38 5.67
N LEU A 71 -4.45 -8.36 4.96
CA LEU A 71 -3.65 -9.56 4.71
C LEU A 71 -2.83 -9.96 5.94
N SER A 72 -2.68 -11.27 6.12
CA SER A 72 -1.65 -11.83 7.00
C SER A 72 -0.27 -11.65 6.40
N LEU A 73 0.74 -11.72 7.25
CA LEU A 73 2.13 -11.59 6.84
C LEU A 73 2.56 -12.66 5.81
N GLN A 74 2.05 -13.88 5.98
CA GLN A 74 2.28 -15.00 5.06
C GLN A 74 1.64 -14.76 3.70
N GLN A 75 0.43 -14.18 3.66
CA GLN A 75 -0.23 -13.80 2.41
C GLN A 75 0.54 -12.71 1.68
N VAL A 76 1.11 -11.73 2.40
CA VAL A 76 1.98 -10.70 1.81
C VAL A 76 3.22 -11.33 1.17
N LYS A 77 3.93 -12.21 1.89
CA LYS A 77 5.08 -12.97 1.35
C LYS A 77 4.70 -13.70 0.05
N TRP A 78 3.64 -14.48 0.11
CA TRP A 78 3.18 -15.26 -1.03
C TRP A 78 2.85 -14.37 -2.23
N LEU A 79 2.18 -13.23 -2.00
CA LEU A 79 1.78 -12.32 -3.06
C LEU A 79 2.99 -11.65 -3.73
N ILE A 80 4.03 -11.31 -2.97
CA ILE A 80 5.29 -10.77 -3.51
C ILE A 80 6.05 -11.83 -4.32
N MET A 81 6.08 -13.08 -3.84
CA MET A 81 6.67 -14.18 -4.61
C MET A 81 5.89 -14.43 -5.90
N LYS A 82 4.55 -14.36 -5.86
CA LYS A 82 3.71 -14.44 -7.06
C LYS A 82 3.97 -13.29 -8.03
N LEU A 83 4.07 -12.05 -7.53
CA LEU A 83 4.46 -10.88 -8.35
C LEU A 83 5.80 -11.14 -9.05
N SER A 84 6.79 -11.67 -8.33
CA SER A 84 8.11 -11.99 -8.89
C SER A 84 8.03 -13.03 -10.00
N LYS A 85 7.26 -14.11 -9.77
CA LYS A 85 7.04 -15.16 -10.76
C LYS A 85 6.32 -14.63 -12.00
N ASP A 86 5.24 -13.88 -11.79
CA ASP A 86 4.37 -13.39 -12.87
C ASP A 86 5.07 -12.35 -13.75
N LEU A 87 5.89 -11.47 -13.17
CA LEU A 87 6.71 -10.52 -13.93
C LEU A 87 8.00 -11.16 -14.45
N GLY A 88 8.40 -12.31 -13.89
CA GLY A 88 9.65 -13.03 -14.12
C GLY A 88 10.90 -12.19 -13.89
N VAL A 89 10.86 -11.36 -12.85
CA VAL A 89 12.00 -10.64 -12.26
C VAL A 89 11.91 -10.79 -10.74
N PRO A 90 13.04 -10.77 -10.00
CA PRO A 90 13.05 -11.06 -8.57
C PRO A 90 12.50 -9.90 -7.71
N MET A 91 11.21 -9.57 -7.84
CA MET A 91 10.56 -8.50 -7.04
C MET A 91 10.62 -8.71 -5.53
N TYR A 92 10.85 -9.94 -5.06
CA TYR A 92 11.14 -10.22 -3.64
C TYR A 92 12.46 -9.60 -3.16
N LYS A 93 13.37 -9.23 -4.06
CA LYS A 93 14.58 -8.44 -3.79
C LYS A 93 14.39 -6.93 -3.94
N ALA A 94 13.18 -6.48 -4.27
CA ALA A 94 12.90 -5.06 -4.42
C ALA A 94 12.99 -4.30 -3.09
N VAL A 95 13.49 -3.08 -3.13
CA VAL A 95 13.46 -2.13 -2.01
C VAL A 95 12.03 -1.67 -1.78
N VAL A 96 11.63 -1.56 -0.52
CA VAL A 96 10.34 -1.02 -0.09
C VAL A 96 10.49 0.49 0.10
N GLU A 97 10.04 1.27 -0.89
CA GLU A 97 10.09 2.74 -0.80
C GLU A 97 8.95 3.35 0.02
N SER A 98 7.84 2.63 0.16
CA SER A 98 6.80 2.98 1.12
C SER A 98 5.97 1.78 1.48
N ALA A 99 5.50 1.77 2.72
CA ALA A 99 4.57 0.77 3.23
C ALA A 99 3.45 1.46 4.00
N GLU A 100 2.22 1.09 3.68
CA GLU A 100 1.01 1.56 4.34
C GLU A 100 0.41 0.45 5.19
N PHE A 101 0.22 0.76 6.46
CA PHE A 101 -0.44 -0.08 7.42
C PHE A 101 -1.85 0.43 7.68
N ALA A 102 -2.86 -0.43 7.59
CA ALA A 102 -4.25 -0.06 7.80
C ALA A 102 -4.97 -0.99 8.78
N HIS A 103 -5.92 -0.40 9.51
CA HIS A 103 -6.86 -1.10 10.36
C HIS A 103 -8.25 -0.46 10.30
N ASN A 104 -9.28 -1.31 10.40
CA ASN A 104 -10.68 -0.90 10.39
C ASN A 104 -11.27 -1.14 11.78
N PHE A 105 -11.85 -0.10 12.37
CA PHE A 105 -12.57 -0.17 13.64
C PHE A 105 -14.07 -0.21 13.34
N SER A 106 -14.76 -1.20 13.92
CA SER A 106 -16.23 -1.22 13.94
C SER A 106 -16.70 -0.29 15.06
N MET A 107 -17.36 0.80 14.69
CA MET A 107 -17.76 1.85 15.62
C MET A 107 -19.24 1.72 15.99
N THR A 108 -19.62 2.15 17.19
CA THR A 108 -21.03 2.27 17.58
C THR A 108 -21.68 3.45 16.87
N GLU A 109 -21.00 4.61 16.90
CA GLU A 109 -21.47 5.85 16.26
C GLU A 109 -20.89 6.05 14.85
N PRO A 110 -21.43 6.98 14.04
CA PRO A 110 -20.85 7.34 12.76
C PRO A 110 -19.38 7.80 12.88
N PRO A 111 -18.47 7.39 11.98
CA PRO A 111 -17.04 7.74 12.05
C PRO A 111 -16.75 9.24 12.18
N ILE A 112 -17.61 10.10 11.61
CA ILE A 112 -17.47 11.56 11.70
C ILE A 112 -17.45 12.07 13.15
N MET A 113 -18.22 11.48 14.06
CA MET A 113 -18.25 11.92 15.46
C MET A 113 -16.92 11.67 16.17
N TYR A 114 -16.22 10.59 15.84
CA TYR A 114 -14.90 10.30 16.37
C TYR A 114 -13.83 11.19 15.71
N MET A 115 -13.93 11.40 14.40
CA MET A 115 -13.00 12.26 13.68
C MET A 115 -13.09 13.73 14.12
N GLN A 116 -14.28 14.22 14.50
CA GLN A 116 -14.45 15.56 15.08
C GLN A 116 -13.71 15.72 16.40
N LYS A 117 -13.56 14.66 17.21
CA LYS A 117 -12.75 14.72 18.44
C LYS A 117 -11.27 14.94 18.15
N LEU A 118 -10.79 14.56 16.97
CA LEU A 118 -9.41 14.78 16.54
C LEU A 118 -9.15 16.26 16.21
N ASP A 119 -10.19 17.07 15.99
CA ASP A 119 -10.05 18.50 15.67
C ASP A 119 -9.52 19.34 16.83
N ALA A 120 -9.65 18.85 18.06
CA ALA A 120 -9.01 19.47 19.21
C ALA A 120 -7.47 19.39 19.16
N MET A 121 -6.91 18.49 18.34
CA MET A 121 -5.47 18.29 18.22
C MET A 121 -4.90 19.09 17.03
N LYS A 122 -4.08 20.12 17.32
CA LYS A 122 -3.45 21.00 16.31
C LYS A 122 -2.67 20.28 15.20
N LYS A 123 -2.22 19.05 15.44
CA LYS A 123 -1.46 18.24 14.47
C LYS A 123 -2.35 17.63 13.37
N PHE A 124 -3.66 17.53 13.60
CA PHE A 124 -4.59 17.03 12.60
C PHE A 124 -5.03 18.16 11.70
N ARG A 125 -4.69 18.04 10.41
CA ARG A 125 -5.13 19.00 9.39
C ARG A 125 -6.41 18.47 8.76
N PRO A 126 -7.54 19.21 8.84
CA PRO A 126 -8.69 18.89 8.00
C PRO A 126 -8.30 19.12 6.54
N ASN A 127 -8.71 18.22 5.66
CA ASN A 127 -8.69 18.51 4.23
C ASN A 127 -9.81 19.50 3.89
N GLU A 128 -9.69 20.21 2.77
CA GLU A 128 -10.74 21.12 2.27
C GLU A 128 -12.08 20.39 1.99
N TRP A 129 -12.04 19.06 1.92
CA TRP A 129 -13.19 18.19 1.62
C TRP A 129 -13.57 17.36 2.84
N ASN A 130 -14.60 17.77 3.58
CA ASN A 130 -15.14 17.05 4.75
C ASN A 130 -15.09 15.52 4.60
N GLY A 131 -14.38 14.84 5.52
CA GLY A 131 -14.49 13.39 5.69
C GLY A 131 -13.20 12.60 5.94
N THR A 132 -12.02 13.21 5.71
CA THR A 132 -10.72 12.55 6.00
C THR A 132 -9.82 13.48 6.81
N LYS A 133 -9.30 13.00 7.93
CA LYS A 133 -8.33 13.74 8.76
C LYS A 133 -6.92 13.23 8.49
N TYR A 134 -5.97 14.15 8.35
CA TYR A 134 -4.56 13.81 8.10
C TYR A 134 -3.66 14.32 9.22
N ILE A 135 -2.63 13.54 9.54
CA ILE A 135 -1.42 14.02 10.21
C ILE A 135 -0.27 13.57 9.34
N GLU A 136 0.60 14.47 8.90
CA GLU A 136 1.74 14.08 8.08
C GLU A 136 2.96 14.93 8.32
N ASP A 137 4.11 14.30 8.13
CA ASP A 137 5.41 14.91 7.93
C ASP A 137 6.12 14.19 6.75
N GLU A 138 7.43 14.42 6.57
CA GLU A 138 8.22 13.81 5.50
C GLU A 138 8.39 12.28 5.62
N GLU A 139 8.24 11.75 6.83
CA GLU A 139 8.50 10.35 7.18
C GLU A 139 7.24 9.52 7.25
N VAL A 140 6.17 10.10 7.77
CA VAL A 140 4.92 9.40 8.06
C VAL A 140 3.71 10.23 7.66
N ARG A 141 2.72 9.56 7.08
CA ARG A 141 1.38 10.09 6.89
C ARG A 141 0.36 9.16 7.52
N CYS A 142 -0.37 9.70 8.46
CA CYS A 142 -1.52 9.10 9.10
C CYS A 142 -2.82 9.68 8.51
N LYS A 143 -3.80 8.83 8.21
CA LYS A 143 -5.14 9.27 7.79
C LYS A 143 -6.26 8.51 8.49
N PHE A 144 -7.34 9.22 8.79
CA PHE A 144 -8.58 8.67 9.34
C PHE A 144 -9.76 9.03 8.45
N TYR A 145 -10.62 8.07 8.13
CA TYR A 145 -11.80 8.32 7.29
C TYR A 145 -12.91 7.29 7.48
N ASP A 146 -14.12 7.63 7.03
CA ASP A 146 -15.23 6.68 6.93
C ASP A 146 -15.01 5.72 5.74
N LYS A 147 -14.71 4.47 6.05
CA LYS A 147 -14.35 3.47 5.05
C LYS A 147 -15.55 2.93 4.27
N ILE A 148 -16.74 2.92 4.86
CA ILE A 148 -17.95 2.49 4.15
C ILE A 148 -18.32 3.53 3.12
N GLN A 149 -18.29 4.82 3.49
CA GLN A 149 -18.54 5.91 2.56
C GLN A 149 -17.50 5.94 1.42
N GLU A 150 -16.21 5.77 1.74
CA GLU A 150 -15.16 5.74 0.73
C GLU A 150 -15.32 4.56 -0.25
N ALA A 151 -15.62 3.35 0.26
CA ALA A 151 -15.83 2.18 -0.57
C ALA A 151 -17.06 2.33 -1.48
N LYS A 152 -18.14 2.95 -0.99
CA LYS A 152 -19.32 3.30 -1.80
C LYS A 152 -18.95 4.27 -2.92
N LYS A 153 -18.26 5.37 -2.59
CA LYS A 153 -17.82 6.40 -3.55
C LYS A 153 -16.97 5.80 -4.67
N LYS A 154 -16.06 4.88 -4.33
CA LYS A 154 -15.18 4.21 -5.30
C LYS A 154 -15.80 3.00 -5.98
N ARG A 155 -17.02 2.61 -5.62
CA ARG A 155 -17.69 1.38 -6.10
C ARG A 155 -16.88 0.10 -5.80
N GLU A 156 -16.22 0.07 -4.65
CA GLU A 156 -15.31 -1.01 -4.19
C GLU A 156 -15.93 -1.91 -3.11
N LEU A 157 -17.23 -1.80 -2.87
CA LEU A 157 -17.92 -2.71 -1.96
C LEU A 157 -17.89 -4.15 -2.52
N PRO A 158 -17.65 -5.16 -1.66
CA PRO A 158 -17.71 -6.58 -2.03
C PRO A 158 -18.98 -6.90 -2.81
N LYS A 159 -18.89 -7.81 -3.79
CA LYS A 159 -20.08 -8.23 -4.57
C LYS A 159 -21.08 -9.01 -3.71
N TYR A 160 -20.60 -9.80 -2.76
CA TYR A 160 -21.39 -10.66 -1.87
C TYR A 160 -21.13 -10.29 -0.41
N GLY A 161 -22.08 -10.58 0.49
CA GLY A 161 -21.89 -10.38 1.94
C GLY A 161 -21.96 -8.92 2.38
N ARG A 162 -22.67 -8.05 1.63
CA ARG A 162 -22.77 -6.61 1.94
C ARG A 162 -23.57 -6.34 3.19
N GLU A 163 -24.57 -7.17 3.45
CA GLU A 163 -25.42 -7.19 4.62
C GLU A 163 -24.65 -7.45 5.92
N ASN A 164 -23.50 -8.13 5.82
CA ASN A 164 -22.63 -8.43 6.96
C ASN A 164 -21.57 -7.35 7.21
N LEU A 165 -21.55 -6.27 6.42
CA LEU A 165 -20.59 -5.18 6.62
C LEU A 165 -21.03 -4.31 7.80
N PRO A 166 -20.10 -3.93 8.71
CA PRO A 166 -20.40 -2.97 9.74
C PRO A 166 -20.93 -1.67 9.14
N ARG A 167 -22.01 -1.13 9.73
CA ARG A 167 -22.61 0.13 9.28
C ARG A 167 -21.61 1.29 9.37
N ASN A 168 -20.83 1.33 10.45
CA ASN A 168 -19.89 2.38 10.78
C ASN A 168 -18.47 1.79 10.86
N LEU A 169 -17.68 2.03 9.81
CA LEU A 169 -16.29 1.56 9.76
C LEU A 169 -15.34 2.75 9.70
N LEU A 170 -14.70 3.06 10.82
CA LEU A 170 -13.63 4.05 10.87
C LEU A 170 -12.33 3.36 10.46
N ARG A 171 -11.64 3.88 9.44
CA ARG A 171 -10.33 3.35 9.06
C ARG A 171 -9.23 4.32 9.41
N TYR A 172 -8.16 3.75 9.94
CA TYR A 172 -6.89 4.39 10.14
C TYR A 172 -5.86 3.78 9.20
N GLU A 173 -5.05 4.62 8.55
CA GLU A 173 -3.91 4.16 7.76
C GLU A 173 -2.66 4.99 8.08
N VAL A 174 -1.51 4.33 8.15
CA VAL A 174 -0.18 4.92 8.33
C VAL A 174 0.68 4.54 7.16
N THR A 175 1.02 5.50 6.32
CA THR A 175 2.05 5.34 5.29
C THR A 175 3.39 5.79 5.87
N PHE A 176 4.40 4.93 5.81
CA PHE A 176 5.80 5.33 6.02
C PHE A 176 6.48 5.52 4.67
N SER A 177 7.22 6.61 4.51
CA SER A 177 8.17 6.81 3.40
C SER A 177 9.45 5.99 3.62
N THR A 178 10.35 5.93 2.63
CA THR A 178 11.66 5.29 2.80
C THR A 178 12.40 5.82 4.04
N LYS A 179 12.39 7.14 4.26
CA LYS A 179 13.02 7.78 5.43
C LYS A 179 12.37 7.30 6.74
N GLY A 180 11.03 7.27 6.79
CA GLY A 180 10.30 6.77 7.96
C GLY A 180 10.52 5.28 8.22
N LEU A 181 10.58 4.46 7.17
CA LEU A 181 10.91 3.04 7.26
C LEU A 181 12.35 2.83 7.77
N ASN A 182 13.31 3.56 7.21
CA ASN A 182 14.70 3.50 7.64
C ASN A 182 14.85 3.92 9.10
N ARG A 183 14.10 4.92 9.56
CA ARG A 183 14.07 5.30 10.98
C ARG A 183 13.47 4.21 11.86
N LEU A 184 12.38 3.59 11.43
CA LEU A 184 11.67 2.57 12.19
C LEU A 184 12.49 1.29 12.36
N PHE A 185 13.23 0.89 11.32
CA PHE A 185 13.94 -0.39 11.26
C PHE A 185 15.47 -0.29 11.27
N GLY A 186 16.04 0.92 11.16
CA GLY A 186 17.48 1.18 11.16
C GLY A 186 18.22 0.76 9.88
N ARG A 187 17.50 0.43 8.80
CA ARG A 187 18.07 -0.02 7.52
C ARG A 187 17.03 0.08 6.40
N ASP A 188 17.53 0.10 5.16
CA ASP A 188 16.68 -0.12 3.98
C ASP A 188 15.98 -1.48 4.09
N ILE A 189 14.70 -1.48 3.74
CA ILE A 189 13.89 -2.69 3.77
C ILE A 189 13.79 -3.26 2.37
N VAL A 190 14.18 -4.52 2.24
CA VAL A 190 13.95 -5.33 1.04
C VAL A 190 12.73 -6.20 1.27
N ALA A 191 11.91 -6.40 0.24
CA ALA A 191 10.66 -7.17 0.31
C ALA A 191 10.79 -8.51 1.05
N GLU A 192 11.85 -9.29 0.78
CA GLU A 192 12.20 -10.53 1.51
C GLU A 192 12.52 -10.29 3.00
N GLY A 193 13.28 -9.23 3.31
CA GLY A 193 13.72 -8.85 4.66
C GLY A 193 12.66 -8.18 5.53
N SER A 194 11.64 -7.56 4.94
CA SER A 194 10.51 -6.90 5.63
C SER A 194 9.67 -7.84 6.48
N ILE A 195 9.78 -9.15 6.25
CA ILE A 195 8.69 -10.07 6.59
C ILE A 195 9.12 -11.20 7.57
N GLY A 196 10.31 -11.11 8.16
CA GLY A 196 10.80 -12.18 9.05
C GLY A 196 11.55 -11.76 10.32
N ARG A 197 12.13 -10.57 10.42
CA ARG A 197 13.08 -10.27 11.52
C ARG A 197 13.12 -8.83 12.02
N ALA A 198 12.27 -7.95 11.53
CA ALA A 198 12.35 -6.54 11.87
C ALA A 198 11.48 -6.26 13.11
N GLN A 199 12.05 -6.46 14.31
CA GLN A 199 11.47 -5.93 15.55
C GLN A 199 11.56 -4.40 15.47
N PRO A 200 10.45 -3.64 15.64
CA PRO A 200 10.52 -2.20 15.77
C PRO A 200 11.46 -1.83 16.91
N LYS A 201 12.25 -0.76 16.79
CA LYS A 201 12.92 -0.20 17.96
C LYS A 201 11.86 0.09 19.02
N THR A 202 11.96 -0.52 20.20
CA THR A 202 11.09 -0.23 21.32
C THR A 202 11.35 1.22 21.73
N TYR A 203 10.43 2.11 21.39
CA TYR A 203 10.47 3.47 21.91
C TYR A 203 10.03 3.41 23.37
N GLN A 204 10.99 3.61 24.28
CA GLN A 204 10.70 3.98 25.66
C GLN A 204 10.05 5.37 25.59
N ILE A 205 8.77 5.46 25.95
CA ILE A 205 8.10 6.74 26.14
C ILE A 205 8.68 7.32 27.43
N GLN A 206 9.45 8.40 27.32
CA GLN A 206 9.81 9.24 28.47
C GLN A 206 8.64 10.12 28.86
#